data_AF-A0A1H6ECG9-F1
#
_entry.id   AF-A0A1H6ECG9-F1
#
_cell.length_a   1.000
_cell.length_b   1.000
_cell.length_c   1.000
_cell.angle_alpha   90.00
_cell.angle_beta   90.00
_cell.angle_gamma   90.00
#
_symmetry.space_group_name_H-M   'P 1'
#
loop_
_entity.id
_entity.type
_entity.pdbx_description
1 polymer ?
#
loop_
_entity_poly.entity_id
_entity_poly.type
_entity_poly.pdbx_seq_one_letter_code
_entity_poly.pdbx_strand_id
1 'polypeptide(L)'
;MDNERTARRAHRITATCPIKCLKPLLSARAFNPLVHKYDGPRTVGDVVELHQREELTMIRNLGPHRIAEIELVLVLAGLLSEHDHPYGTSERLDSLSAEDGG
;
A
#
# COMPACT_ATOMS: atom_id res chain seq x y z
N MET A 1 17.45 -34.06 -1.01
CA MET A 1 16.53 -33.29 -0.15
C MET A 1 17.08 -31.88 -0.10
N ASP A 2 16.93 -31.20 -1.23
CA ASP A 2 17.54 -29.94 -1.59
C ASP A 2 16.72 -28.83 -0.95
N ASN A 3 17.24 -28.20 0.10
CA ASN A 3 17.99 -26.95 0.05
C ASN A 3 17.07 -25.72 -0.06
N GLU A 4 16.54 -25.24 1.07
CA GLU A 4 16.15 -23.83 1.20
C GLU A 4 16.73 -23.24 2.48
N ARG A 5 18.06 -23.18 2.48
CA ARG A 5 18.83 -22.26 3.32
C ARG A 5 18.57 -20.84 2.76
N THR A 6 17.37 -20.30 2.95
CA THR A 6 17.01 -18.96 2.50
C THR A 6 17.64 -17.96 3.44
N ALA A 7 18.92 -17.69 3.19
CA ALA A 7 19.48 -16.40 3.52
C ALA A 7 18.44 -15.35 3.12
N ARG A 8 17.94 -14.61 4.12
CA ARG A 8 17.12 -13.41 3.96
C ARG A 8 17.89 -12.42 3.08
N ARG A 9 17.93 -12.63 1.77
CA ARG A 9 18.13 -11.54 0.84
C ARG A 9 16.92 -10.66 1.07
N ALA A 10 17.13 -9.44 1.54
CA ALA A 10 16.11 -8.43 1.58
C ALA A 10 15.61 -8.26 0.13
N HIS A 11 14.58 -9.02 -0.23
CA HIS A 11 13.98 -8.94 -1.55
C HIS A 11 13.31 -7.58 -1.60
N ARG A 12 13.85 -6.69 -2.43
CA ARG A 12 13.23 -5.39 -2.66
C ARG A 12 11.88 -5.63 -3.33
N ILE A 13 10.81 -5.24 -2.63
CA ILE A 13 9.46 -5.32 -3.17
C ILE A 13 9.32 -4.24 -4.25
N THR A 14 8.83 -4.64 -5.42
CA THR A 14 8.53 -3.78 -6.57
C THR A 14 7.08 -3.96 -6.98
N ALA A 15 6.52 -3.05 -7.79
CA ALA A 15 5.15 -3.17 -8.30
C ALA A 15 4.90 -4.49 -9.07
N THR A 16 5.92 -5.01 -9.76
CA THR A 16 5.85 -6.27 -10.50
C THR A 16 5.93 -7.52 -9.62
N CYS A 17 6.22 -7.37 -8.32
CA CYS A 17 6.23 -8.50 -7.41
C CYS A 17 4.83 -9.13 -7.33
N PRO A 18 4.74 -10.47 -7.24
CA PRO A 18 3.47 -11.12 -6.97
C PRO A 18 2.96 -10.74 -5.59
N ILE A 19 1.64 -10.71 -5.40
CA ILE A 19 1.03 -10.25 -4.14
C ILE A 19 1.52 -11.01 -2.90
N LYS A 20 1.91 -12.27 -3.05
CA LYS A 20 2.50 -13.10 -1.98
C LYS A 20 3.76 -12.48 -1.35
N CYS A 21 4.45 -11.56 -2.03
CA CYS A 21 5.57 -10.83 -1.46
C CYS A 21 5.19 -9.92 -0.28
N LEU A 22 3.91 -9.54 -0.15
CA LEU A 22 3.39 -8.78 1.00
C LEU A 22 3.04 -9.65 2.21
N LYS A 23 2.89 -10.97 2.02
CA LYS A 23 2.52 -11.92 3.09
C LYS A 23 3.39 -11.83 4.36
N PRO A 24 4.73 -11.68 4.30
CA PRO A 24 5.54 -11.54 5.51
C PRO A 24 5.49 -10.14 6.14
N LEU A 25 4.96 -9.13 5.42
CA LEU A 25 4.92 -7.73 5.86
C LEU A 25 3.55 -7.35 6.43
N LEU A 26 2.49 -8.06 6.01
CA LEU A 26 1.12 -7.84 6.44
C LEU A 26 0.66 -8.90 7.43
N SER A 27 -0.21 -8.49 8.34
CA SER A 27 -1.02 -9.39 9.15
C SER A 27 -1.91 -10.23 8.25
N ALA A 28 -2.23 -11.45 8.70
CA ALA A 28 -3.17 -12.32 7.99
C ALA A 28 -4.55 -11.65 7.77
N ARG A 29 -4.94 -10.72 8.64
CA ARG A 29 -6.21 -9.97 8.55
C ARG A 29 -6.19 -8.92 7.43
N ALA A 30 -5.02 -8.36 7.09
CA ALA A 30 -4.86 -7.47 5.94
C ALA A 30 -4.58 -8.25 4.65
N PHE A 31 -3.79 -9.31 4.72
CA PHE A 31 -3.39 -10.09 3.54
C PHE A 31 -4.51 -10.97 2.98
N ASN A 32 -5.25 -11.69 3.84
CA ASN A 32 -6.23 -12.67 3.37
C ASN A 32 -7.35 -12.06 2.50
N PRO A 33 -7.93 -10.89 2.84
CA PRO A 33 -8.92 -10.23 1.97
C PRO A 33 -8.41 -9.94 0.55
N LEU A 34 -7.12 -9.58 0.41
CA LEU A 34 -6.52 -9.27 -0.89
C LEU A 34 -6.45 -10.50 -1.82
N VAL A 35 -6.25 -11.68 -1.24
CA VAL A 35 -6.08 -12.94 -2.00
C VAL A 35 -7.33 -13.82 -2.03
N HIS A 36 -8.43 -13.39 -1.38
CA HIS A 36 -9.60 -14.23 -1.19
C HIS A 36 -10.45 -14.40 -2.46
N LYS A 37 -10.39 -13.48 -3.42
CA LYS A 37 -11.19 -13.52 -4.65
C LYS A 37 -10.36 -13.89 -5.87
N TYR A 38 -10.98 -14.60 -6.81
CA TYR A 38 -10.40 -14.99 -8.10
C TYR A 38 -10.00 -13.77 -8.96
N ASP A 39 -10.67 -12.63 -8.74
CA ASP A 39 -10.41 -11.33 -9.37
C ASP A 39 -9.69 -10.35 -8.44
N GLY A 40 -9.08 -10.85 -7.36
CA GLY A 40 -8.26 -10.02 -6.47
C GLY A 40 -6.94 -9.58 -7.13
N PRO A 41 -6.25 -8.59 -6.54
CA PRO A 41 -4.94 -8.13 -7.01
C PRO A 41 -3.93 -9.29 -7.08
N ARG A 42 -3.24 -9.39 -8.20
CA ARG A 42 -2.25 -10.43 -8.50
C ARG A 42 -0.83 -9.95 -8.21
N THR A 43 -0.58 -8.66 -8.43
CA THR A 43 0.70 -8.00 -8.20
C THR A 43 0.61 -6.97 -7.08
N VAL A 44 1.77 -6.54 -6.58
CA VAL A 44 1.84 -5.41 -5.63
C VAL A 44 1.39 -4.12 -6.30
N GLY A 45 1.68 -3.96 -7.60
CA GLY A 45 1.19 -2.84 -8.42
C GLY A 45 -0.33 -2.76 -8.44
N ASP A 46 -1.01 -3.88 -8.58
CA ASP A 46 -2.48 -3.92 -8.56
C ASP A 46 -3.02 -3.40 -7.21
N VAL A 47 -2.33 -3.70 -6.10
CA VAL A 47 -2.70 -3.17 -4.76
C VAL A 47 -2.48 -1.66 -4.68
N VAL A 48 -1.39 -1.16 -5.27
CA VAL A 48 -1.10 0.29 -5.38
C VAL A 48 -2.19 0.98 -6.20
N GLU A 49 -2.57 0.43 -7.34
CA GLU A 49 -3.64 0.98 -8.19
C GLU A 49 -4.99 0.99 -7.46
N LEU A 50 -5.32 -0.09 -6.73
CA LEU A 50 -6.53 -0.14 -5.90
C LEU A 50 -6.50 0.91 -4.79
N HIS A 51 -5.33 1.21 -4.21
CA HIS A 51 -5.21 2.28 -3.22
C HIS A 51 -5.46 3.64 -3.86
N GLN A 52 -4.79 3.94 -4.98
CA GLN A 52 -4.88 5.24 -5.67
C GLN A 52 -6.30 5.54 -6.17
N ARG A 53 -7.07 4.49 -6.47
CA ARG A 53 -8.48 4.59 -6.86
C ARG A 53 -9.45 4.52 -5.67
N GLU A 54 -8.95 4.44 -4.44
CA GLU A 54 -9.72 4.29 -3.20
C GLU A 54 -10.58 3.00 -3.14
N GLU A 55 -10.31 2.04 -4.02
CA GLU A 55 -11.07 0.80 -4.19
C GLU A 55 -10.71 -0.26 -3.15
N LEU A 56 -9.64 -0.08 -2.37
CA LEU A 56 -9.34 -0.93 -1.22
C LEU A 56 -10.50 -0.97 -0.21
N THR A 57 -11.25 0.13 -0.08
CA THR A 57 -12.44 0.20 0.77
C THR A 57 -13.57 -0.72 0.33
N MET A 58 -13.60 -1.10 -0.96
CA MET A 58 -14.59 -2.01 -1.53
C MET A 58 -14.25 -3.49 -1.28
N ILE A 59 -13.03 -3.78 -0.82
CA ILE A 59 -12.63 -5.14 -0.47
C ILE A 59 -13.30 -5.55 0.84
N ARG A 60 -14.17 -6.56 0.74
CA ARG A 60 -14.88 -7.10 1.91
C ARG A 60 -13.89 -7.54 2.99
N ASN A 61 -14.19 -7.19 4.24
CA ASN A 61 -13.38 -7.45 5.44
C ASN A 61 -12.07 -6.66 5.51
N LEU A 62 -11.88 -5.64 4.66
CA LEU A 62 -10.77 -4.71 4.76
C LEU A 62 -11.25 -3.40 5.40
N GLY A 63 -11.15 -3.33 6.73
CA GLY A 63 -11.49 -2.12 7.47
C GLY A 63 -10.38 -1.05 7.41
N PRO A 64 -10.65 0.19 7.86
CA PRO A 64 -9.72 1.32 7.75
C PRO A 64 -8.35 1.04 8.38
N HIS A 65 -8.32 0.36 9.53
CA HIS A 65 -7.06 -0.05 10.17
C HIS A 65 -6.23 -1.00 9.27
N ARG A 66 -6.86 -1.90 8.52
CA ARG A 66 -6.14 -2.82 7.64
C ARG A 66 -5.68 -2.14 6.36
N ILE A 67 -6.43 -1.15 5.89
CA ILE A 67 -6.02 -0.29 4.77
C ILE A 67 -4.77 0.50 5.15
N ALA A 68 -4.76 1.15 6.32
CA ALA A 68 -3.59 1.89 6.82
C ALA A 68 -2.35 1.00 7.00
N GLU A 69 -2.54 -0.26 7.39
CA GLU A 69 -1.44 -1.23 7.46
C GLU A 69 -0.86 -1.55 6.06
N ILE A 70 -1.72 -1.72 5.06
CA ILE A 70 -1.30 -1.95 3.67
C ILE A 70 -0.54 -0.75 3.14
N GLU A 71 -1.07 0.45 3.34
CA GLU A 71 -0.42 1.69 2.95
C GLU A 71 0.96 1.83 3.58
N LEU A 72 1.09 1.65 4.91
CA LEU A 72 2.36 1.76 5.60
C LEU A 72 3.41 0.82 4.98
N VAL A 73 3.02 -0.41 4.67
CA VAL A 73 3.91 -1.38 4.00
C VAL A 73 4.32 -0.90 2.61
N LEU A 74 3.41 -0.31 1.84
CA LEU A 74 3.68 0.20 0.50
C LEU A 74 4.57 1.46 0.54
N VAL A 75 4.38 2.36 1.51
CA VAL A 75 5.25 3.51 1.76
C VAL A 75 6.66 3.05 2.16
N LEU A 76 6.77 2.11 3.10
CA LEU A 76 8.07 1.54 3.51
C LEU A 76 8.77 0.79 2.36
N ALA A 77 8.01 0.25 1.40
CA ALA A 77 8.54 -0.34 0.17
C ALA A 77 8.95 0.71 -0.89
N GLY A 78 8.62 1.99 -0.69
CA GLY A 78 8.84 3.07 -1.65
C GLY A 78 7.93 2.98 -2.88
N LEU A 79 6.74 2.40 -2.72
CA LEU A 79 5.73 2.22 -3.78
C LEU A 79 4.60 3.24 -3.72
N LEU A 80 4.43 3.89 -2.57
CA LEU A 80 3.56 5.06 -2.38
C LEU A 80 4.39 6.21 -1.82
N SER A 81 3.94 7.43 -2.11
CA SER A 81 4.44 8.62 -1.42
C SER A 81 3.63 8.82 -0.14
N GLU A 82 4.26 9.36 0.92
CA GLU A 82 3.57 9.69 2.19
C GLU A 82 2.38 10.67 2.00
N HIS A 83 2.34 11.37 0.85
CA HIS A 83 1.28 12.31 0.47
C HIS A 83 0.17 11.69 -0.39
N ASP A 84 0.21 10.39 -0.70
CA ASP A 84 -0.79 9.72 -1.55
C ASP A 84 -2.12 9.45 -0.82
N HIS A 85 -2.20 9.80 0.47
CA HIS A 85 -3.45 9.73 1.22
C HIS A 85 -4.39 10.87 0.80
N PRO A 86 -5.61 10.59 0.29
CA PRO A 86 -6.67 11.57 0.33
C PRO A 86 -7.06 11.72 1.80
N TYR A 87 -6.37 12.61 2.51
CA TYR A 87 -6.83 13.09 3.78
C TYR A 87 -8.21 13.75 3.53
N GLY A 88 -9.27 13.00 3.82
CA GLY A 88 -10.49 13.64 4.28
C GLY A 88 -10.10 14.49 5.50
N THR A 89 -10.21 15.82 5.34
CA THR A 89 -9.89 16.90 6.30
C THR A 89 -8.43 17.39 6.34
N SER A 90 -8.08 18.32 5.45
CA SER A 90 -7.17 19.43 5.75
C SER A 90 -7.50 20.61 4.84
N GLU A 91 -8.51 21.38 5.26
CA GLU A 91 -8.55 22.80 4.93
C GLU A 91 -7.36 23.49 5.62
N ARG A 92 -6.62 24.32 4.87
CA ARG A 92 -5.40 25.09 5.24
C ARG A 92 -4.13 24.22 5.33
N LEU A 93 -3.00 24.56 4.71
CA LEU A 93 -2.45 25.87 4.41
C LEU A 93 -1.38 25.74 3.29
N ASP A 94 -1.72 26.04 2.03
CA ASP A 94 -0.73 26.39 1.01
C ASP A 94 -1.15 27.73 0.39
N SER A 95 -0.77 28.80 1.07
CA SER A 95 -0.85 30.18 0.58
C SER A 95 0.03 31.04 1.49
N LEU A 96 1.33 30.80 1.45
CA LEU A 96 2.35 31.74 1.91
C LEU A 96 3.44 31.77 0.85
N SER A 97 3.34 32.79 -0.01
CA SER A 97 4.34 33.47 -0.85
C SER A 97 3.60 33.96 -2.12
N ALA A 98 3.49 35.25 -2.43
CA ALA A 98 4.50 36.30 -2.33
C ALA A 98 3.92 37.71 -2.04
N GLU A 99 4.81 38.55 -1.52
CA GLU A 99 4.64 39.94 -1.07
C GLU A 99 4.67 40.97 -2.22
N ASP A 100 4.51 42.24 -1.83
CA ASP A 100 4.83 43.52 -2.52
C ASP A 100 3.64 44.22 -3.23
N GLY A 101 3.18 45.42 -2.88
CA GLY A 101 3.74 46.48 -2.05
C GLY A 101 3.90 47.79 -2.84
N GLY A 102 2.85 48.63 -2.89
CA GLY A 102 2.97 50.07 -3.23
C GLY A 102 2.67 50.47 -4.67
#